data_AF-A0A550GPE8-F1
#
_entry.id   AF-A0A550GPE8-F1
#
_cell.length_a   1.000
_cell.length_b   1.000
_cell.length_c   1.000
_cell.angle_alpha   90.00
_cell.angle_beta   90.00
_cell.angle_gamma   90.00
#
_symmetry.space_group_name_H-M   'P 1'
#
loop_
_entity.id
_entity.type
_entity.pdbx_description
1 polymer ?
#
loop_
_entity_poly.entity_id
_entity_poly.type
_entity_poly.pdbx_seq_one_letter_code
_entity_poly.pdbx_strand_id
1 'polypeptide(L)' 'MKYKFVKCECCNMNIPSEKCDLAAYSAVIDGKEHLFCCKNCAKEYEERKSK' A
#
# COMPACT_ATOMS: atom_id res chain seq x y z
N MET A 1 6.35 9.68 20.89
CA MET A 1 5.90 8.52 20.10
C MET A 1 5.87 8.95 18.64
N LYS A 2 6.77 8.42 17.80
CA LYS A 2 6.83 8.80 16.38
C LYS A 2 5.97 7.82 15.60
N TYR A 3 4.70 8.17 15.39
CA TYR A 3 3.79 7.41 14.53
C TYR A 3 4.41 7.28 13.14
N LYS A 4 4.85 6.08 12.78
CA LYS A 4 5.29 5.79 11.40
C LYS A 4 4.04 5.62 10.54
N PHE A 5 3.84 6.52 9.60
CA PHE A 5 2.81 6.40 8.58
C PHE A 5 3.45 5.93 7.27
N VAL A 6 2.87 4.90 6.66
CA VAL A 6 3.22 4.48 5.29
C VAL A 6 2.22 5.12 4.35
N LYS A 7 2.68 5.71 3.26
CA LYS A 7 1.78 6.26 2.25
C LYS A 7 1.44 5.19 1.23
N CYS A 8 0.17 5.03 0.92
CA CYS A 8 -0.27 4.20 -0.20
C CYS A 8 0.24 4.80 -1.51
N GLU A 9 0.90 4.02 -2.36
CA GLU A 9 1.40 4.51 -3.64
C GLU A 9 0.29 4.84 -4.66
N CYS A 10 -0.89 4.23 -4.50
CA CYS A 10 -2.04 4.52 -5.37
C CYS A 10 -2.84 5.73 -4.90
N CYS A 11 -3.26 5.73 -3.63
CA CYS A 11 -4.19 6.71 -3.06
C CYS A 11 -3.50 7.86 -2.31
N ASN A 12 -2.17 7.79 -2.09
CA ASN A 12 -1.37 8.72 -1.28
C ASN A 12 -1.85 8.91 0.18
N MET A 13 -2.76 8.04 0.64
CA MET A 13 -3.29 8.08 2.00
C MET A 13 -2.26 7.61 3.01
N ASN A 14 -2.20 8.28 4.16
CA ASN A 14 -1.34 7.90 5.28
C ASN A 14 -1.97 6.71 6.03
N ILE A 15 -1.28 5.58 6.03
CA ILE A 15 -1.66 4.35 6.72
C ILE A 15 -0.84 4.26 8.02
N PRO A 16 -1.47 4.12 9.19
CA PRO A 16 -0.76 3.98 10.45
C PRO A 16 -0.05 2.61 10.52
N SER A 17 1.28 2.62 10.46
CA SER A 17 2.12 1.40 10.35
C SER A 17 2.28 0.63 11.67
N GLU A 18 1.94 1.22 12.81
CA GLU A 18 2.34 0.69 14.14
C GLU A 18 1.30 -0.20 14.83
N LYS A 19 0.09 -0.36 14.29
CA LYS A 19 -0.96 -1.11 15.01
C LYS A 19 -1.80 -2.08 14.20
N CYS A 20 -1.65 -2.14 12.89
CA CYS A 20 -2.57 -2.95 12.09
C CYS A 20 -1.91 -3.48 10.83
N ASP A 21 -1.26 -4.65 10.94
CA ASP A 21 -0.96 -5.55 9.82
C ASP A 21 -2.19 -5.80 8.91
N LEU A 22 -3.40 -5.59 9.45
CA LEU A 22 -4.67 -5.71 8.73
C LEU A 22 -5.12 -4.44 7.98
N ALA A 23 -4.56 -3.27 8.28
CA ALA A 23 -4.98 -2.01 7.64
C ALA A 23 -4.21 -1.69 6.36
N ALA A 24 -2.99 -2.22 6.23
CA ALA A 24 -2.19 -2.06 5.02
C ALA A 24 -2.25 -3.37 4.22
N TYR A 25 -2.61 -3.27 2.95
CA TYR A 25 -2.56 -4.39 2.01
C TYR A 25 -1.19 -4.42 1.34
N SER A 26 -0.40 -5.46 1.57
CA SER A 26 0.86 -5.69 0.86
C SER A 26 0.61 -6.53 -0.39
N ALA A 27 1.24 -6.14 -1.50
CA ALA A 27 1.24 -6.91 -2.74
C ALA A 27 2.62 -6.83 -3.40
N VAL A 28 3.06 -7.94 -3.99
CA VAL A 28 4.30 -7.97 -4.75
C VAL A 28 3.99 -7.67 -6.20
N ILE A 29 4.40 -6.49 -6.68
CA ILE A 29 4.20 -6.05 -8.06
C ILE A 29 5.58 -5.87 -8.66
N ASP A 30 5.86 -6.50 -9.81
CA ASP A 30 7.15 -6.36 -10.51
C ASP A 30 8.37 -6.80 -9.66
N GLY A 31 8.17 -7.81 -8.80
CA GLY A 31 9.20 -8.31 -7.88
C GLY A 31 9.52 -7.39 -6.70
N LYS A 32 8.79 -6.29 -6.52
CA LYS A 32 8.93 -5.37 -5.38
C LYS A 32 7.71 -5.47 -4.47
N GLU A 33 7.95 -5.46 -3.16
CA GLU A 33 6.87 -5.39 -2.18
C GLU A 33 6.35 -3.96 -2.09
N HIS A 34 5.06 -3.81 -2.36
CA HIS A 34 4.35 -2.53 -2.32
C HIS A 34 3.26 -2.58 -1.25
N LEU A 35 3.11 -1.47 -0.51
CA LEU A 35 2.14 -1.30 0.56
C LEU A 35 1.02 -0.36 0.14
N PHE A 36 -0.22 -0.82 0.30
CA PHE A 36 -1.42 -0.11 -0.14
C PHE A 36 -2.43 0.08 0.98
N CYS A 37 -3.26 1.11 0.83
CA CYS A 37 -4.36 1.39 1.77
C CYS A 37 -5.47 0.32 1.68
N CYS A 38 -5.57 -0.40 0.56
CA CYS A 38 -6.57 -1.44 0.32
C CYS A 38 -6.22 -2.30 -0.91
N LYS A 39 -6.92 -3.43 -1.06
CA LYS A 39 -6.82 -4.32 -2.24
C LYS A 39 -7.11 -3.60 -3.56
N ASN A 40 -8.08 -2.68 -3.58
CA ASN A 40 -8.44 -1.96 -4.80
C ASN A 40 -7.29 -1.07 -5.30
N CYS A 41 -6.57 -0.43 -4.37
CA CYS A 41 -5.40 0.38 -4.69
C CYS A 41 -4.25 -0.46 -5.25
N ALA A 42 -4.01 -1.65 -4.69
CA ALA A 42 -3.01 -2.55 -5.25
C ALA A 42 -3.38 -3.02 -6.64
N LYS A 43 -4.64 -3.41 -6.85
CA LYS A 43 -5.15 -3.82 -8.17
C LYS A 43 -5.03 -2.69 -9.19
N GLU A 44 -5.47 -1.48 -8.86
CA GLU A 44 -5.37 -0.33 -9.76
C GLU A 44 -3.91 0.03 -10.08
N TYR A 45 -3.01 -0.07 -9.09
CA TYR A 45 -1.58 0.15 -9.32
C TYR A 45 -0.97 -0.93 -10.23
N GLU A 46 -1.32 -2.20 -10.03
CA GLU A 46 -0.91 -3.31 -10.89
C GLU A 46 -1.42 -3.14 -12.33
N GLU A 47 -2.70 -2.81 -12.50
CA GLU A 47 -3.32 -2.54 -13.80
C GLU A 47 -2.67 -1.35 -14.52
N ARG A 48 -2.29 -0.30 -13.78
CA ARG A 48 -1.55 0.86 -14.33
C ARG A 48 -0.13 0.52 -14.74
N LYS A 49 0.55 -0.38 -14.01
CA LYS A 49 1.93 -0.81 -14.32
C LYS A 49 2.02 -1.82 -15.45
N SER A 50 0.97 -2.62 -15.67
CA SER A 50 0.91 -3.62 -16.73
C SER A 50 0.62 -3.04 -18.13
N LYS A 51 0.46 -1.72 -18.26
CA LYS A 51 0.15 -1.01 -19.50
C LYS A 51 1.36 -0.28 -20.05
#